data_AF-A0A2D5RZC0-F1
#
_entry.id   AF-A0A2D5RZC0-F1
#
_cell.length_a   1.000
_cell.length_b   1.000
_cell.length_c   1.000
_cell.angle_alpha   90.00
_cell.angle_beta   90.00
_cell.angle_gamma   90.00
#
_symmetry.space_group_name_H-M   'P 1'
#
loop_
_entity.id
_entity.type
_entity.pdbx_description
1 polymer ?
#
loop_
_entity_poly.entity_id
_entity_poly.type
_entity_poly.pdbx_seq_one_letter_code
_entity_poly.pdbx_strand_id
1 'polypeptide(L)'
;MTLPKNRTDITKLLISTPSHFVGEYENDIFRLVRANQNMRVSRYAPRTDERIYREYIEITVETPECKKETIVIPDYSQIGENFCIALSVLYGKRFDFHGLIQQHGWPYIPLIESSHQICNTNLSFNSTAERVDYKIELNLENVRLIENVLFQHDSETTDAQSTFWYAGRFYIQAIRVVEESPEVAFLSLITAGEIIASYFEYPVEDLLDQSAKKLLIDLNELGELGRKLHKQVAPKLTGISEAFCKCILDCLDKDFFSRSEAVNDFEKLTELDIKQRLKAAYNLRSKYVHAGKLPSSWMAVNYLNDNQEVIHGDPVIGDKDMQKSIKRSPTFIGLERIVRYSLIKFLIKTKVIESEIEIYNKSGQGIPQS
;
A
#
# COMPACT_ATOMS: atom_id res chain seq x y z
N MET A 1 46.26 -16.43 11.61
CA MET A 1 45.32 -16.10 10.53
C MET A 1 44.62 -14.82 10.95
N THR A 2 44.93 -13.69 10.33
CA THR A 2 44.21 -12.44 10.56
C THR A 2 42.79 -12.62 10.05
N LEU A 3 41.79 -12.39 10.90
CA LEU A 3 40.41 -12.38 10.45
C LEU A 3 40.27 -11.32 9.34
N PRO A 4 39.48 -11.59 8.28
CA PRO A 4 39.21 -10.61 7.25
C PRO A 4 38.67 -9.33 7.89
N LYS A 5 39.13 -8.16 7.43
CA LYS A 5 38.59 -6.89 7.89
C LYS A 5 37.09 -6.86 7.65
N ASN A 6 36.32 -6.45 8.66
CA ASN A 6 34.89 -6.24 8.50
C ASN A 6 34.66 -5.21 7.40
N ARG A 7 33.75 -5.53 6.46
CA ARG A 7 33.27 -4.58 5.47
C ARG A 7 32.52 -3.44 6.16
N THR A 8 32.98 -2.21 5.93
CA THR A 8 32.43 -0.97 6.50
C THR A 8 31.53 -0.21 5.53
N ASP A 9 31.46 -0.69 4.29
CA ASP A 9 30.77 -0.15 3.12
C ASP A 9 29.44 -0.86 2.85
N ILE A 10 28.94 -1.65 3.80
CA ILE A 10 27.68 -2.38 3.66
C ILE A 10 26.77 -2.18 4.85
N THR A 11 25.48 -2.19 4.54
CA THR A 11 24.40 -2.25 5.53
C THR A 11 23.58 -3.51 5.28
N LYS A 12 23.38 -4.31 6.33
CA LYS A 12 22.53 -5.50 6.31
C LYS A 12 21.32 -5.28 7.20
N LEU A 13 20.15 -5.63 6.68
CA LEU A 13 18.84 -5.41 7.29
C LEU A 13 18.05 -6.72 7.30
N LEU A 14 17.21 -6.92 8.31
CA LEU A 14 16.31 -8.07 8.38
C LEU A 14 14.86 -7.61 8.21
N ILE A 15 14.15 -8.22 7.26
CA ILE A 15 12.69 -8.09 7.13
C ILE A 15 12.04 -9.47 7.21
N SER A 16 10.72 -9.53 7.41
CA SER A 16 9.96 -10.76 7.26
C SER A 16 8.60 -10.55 6.62
N THR A 17 7.97 -11.64 6.20
CA THR A 17 6.59 -11.67 5.70
C THR A 17 5.92 -12.99 6.11
N PRO A 18 4.59 -13.02 6.35
CA PRO A 18 3.84 -14.28 6.54
C PRO A 18 3.65 -15.08 5.24
N SER A 19 4.04 -14.53 4.09
CA SER A 19 3.98 -15.20 2.79
C SER A 19 5.26 -16.00 2.52
N HIS A 20 5.16 -17.06 1.71
CA HIS A 20 6.34 -17.81 1.27
C HIS A 20 6.91 -17.20 -0.02
N PHE A 21 8.24 -17.03 -0.05
CA PHE A 21 8.95 -16.54 -1.22
C PHE A 21 10.02 -17.53 -1.70
N VAL A 22 10.29 -17.50 -2.99
CA VAL A 22 11.39 -18.24 -3.65
C VAL A 22 12.40 -17.28 -4.30
N GLY A 23 13.50 -17.84 -4.81
CA GLY A 23 14.54 -17.08 -5.49
C GLY A 23 15.42 -16.23 -4.57
N GLU A 24 16.30 -15.47 -5.21
CA GLU A 24 17.13 -14.40 -4.66
C GLU A 24 17.30 -13.34 -5.74
N TYR A 25 17.63 -12.11 -5.35
CA TYR A 25 17.89 -11.03 -6.30
C TYR A 25 19.15 -10.28 -5.91
N GLU A 26 20.01 -9.99 -6.88
CA GLU A 26 21.25 -9.25 -6.68
C GLU A 26 21.50 -8.37 -7.90
N ASN A 27 21.85 -7.11 -7.65
CA ASN A 27 22.38 -6.19 -8.63
C ASN A 27 23.60 -5.47 -8.03
N ASP A 28 24.10 -4.45 -8.72
CA ASP A 28 25.28 -3.71 -8.30
C ASP A 28 25.08 -2.90 -7.00
N ILE A 29 23.84 -2.64 -6.58
CA ILE A 29 23.51 -1.74 -5.46
C ILE A 29 23.09 -2.54 -4.21
N PHE A 30 22.33 -3.62 -4.39
CA PHE A 30 21.74 -4.39 -3.31
C PHE A 30 21.51 -5.86 -3.64
N ARG A 31 21.32 -6.65 -2.58
CA ARG A 31 21.03 -8.08 -2.63
C ARG A 31 19.92 -8.44 -1.65
N LEU A 32 18.97 -9.26 -2.08
CA LEU A 32 17.92 -9.88 -1.27
C LEU A 32 18.09 -11.39 -1.26
N VAL A 33 18.20 -11.96 -0.06
CA VAL A 33 18.30 -13.41 0.13
C VAL A 33 17.39 -13.89 1.24
N ARG A 34 16.88 -15.11 1.12
CA ARG A 34 16.10 -15.75 2.19
C ARG A 34 17.01 -16.13 3.34
N ALA A 35 16.77 -15.55 4.51
CA ALA A 35 17.54 -15.77 5.73
C ALA A 35 17.09 -17.02 6.52
N ASN A 36 15.92 -17.57 6.20
CA ASN A 36 15.32 -18.74 6.86
C ASN A 36 16.22 -19.97 6.94
N GLN A 37 17.20 -20.11 6.04
CA GLN A 37 18.15 -21.23 6.06
C GLN A 37 19.04 -21.23 7.31
N ASN A 38 19.21 -20.08 7.98
CA ASN A 38 20.08 -19.92 9.15
C ASN A 38 19.34 -20.03 10.50
N MET A 39 18.00 -20.01 10.54
CA MET A 39 17.21 -20.12 11.78
C MET A 39 16.96 -21.57 12.24
N ARG A 40 17.96 -22.45 12.12
CA ARG A 40 17.89 -23.84 12.62
C ARG A 40 18.14 -23.90 14.13
N VAL A 41 17.33 -23.21 14.92
CA VAL A 41 17.36 -23.36 16.38
C VAL A 41 15.96 -23.72 16.89
N SER A 42 15.82 -25.02 17.18
CA SER A 42 14.73 -25.70 17.91
C SER A 42 13.59 -26.34 17.08
N ARG A 43 13.41 -27.65 17.35
CA ARG A 43 12.36 -28.67 17.13
C ARG A 43 11.16 -28.47 16.18
N TYR A 44 10.78 -27.26 15.77
CA TYR A 44 9.62 -27.03 14.91
C TYR A 44 9.86 -25.88 13.95
N ALA A 45 9.81 -26.18 12.65
CA ALA A 45 9.74 -25.17 11.59
C ALA A 45 8.26 -25.07 11.17
N PRO A 46 7.59 -23.91 11.36
CA PRO A 46 6.23 -23.73 10.89
C PRO A 46 6.09 -24.06 9.41
N ARG A 47 5.00 -24.73 9.06
CA ARG A 47 4.66 -24.99 7.64
C ARG A 47 4.09 -23.72 7.02
N THR A 48 4.22 -23.58 5.70
CA THR A 48 3.79 -22.39 4.95
C THR A 48 2.30 -22.07 5.04
N ASP A 49 1.47 -23.05 5.42
CA ASP A 49 0.02 -22.90 5.62
C ASP A 49 -0.35 -22.47 7.06
N GLU A 50 0.62 -22.38 7.97
CA GLU A 50 0.37 -22.07 9.37
C GLU A 50 0.36 -20.58 9.65
N ARG A 51 -0.52 -20.16 10.57
CA ARG A 51 -0.71 -18.76 10.97
C ARG A 51 0.51 -18.11 11.66
N ILE A 52 1.49 -18.92 12.06
CA ILE A 52 2.74 -18.47 12.69
C ILE A 52 3.92 -18.53 11.72
N TYR A 53 3.69 -18.93 10.47
CA TYR A 53 4.73 -18.97 9.46
C TYR A 53 5.28 -17.57 9.20
N ARG A 54 6.61 -17.48 9.07
CA ARG A 54 7.29 -16.27 8.59
C ARG A 54 8.47 -16.65 7.69
N GLU A 55 8.57 -15.94 6.58
CA GLU A 55 9.75 -15.89 5.74
C GLU A 55 10.62 -14.70 6.16
N TYR A 56 11.84 -14.96 6.63
CA TYR A 56 12.83 -13.92 6.88
C TYR A 56 13.69 -13.70 5.64
N ILE A 57 13.89 -12.43 5.29
CA ILE A 57 14.69 -12.00 4.14
C ILE A 57 15.76 -11.03 4.65
N GLU A 58 17.02 -11.34 4.33
CA GLU A 58 18.15 -10.44 4.55
C GLU A 58 18.29 -9.55 3.32
N ILE A 59 18.40 -8.25 3.56
CA ILE A 59 18.72 -7.25 2.55
C ILE A 59 20.15 -6.77 2.84
N THR A 60 21.02 -6.83 1.84
CA THR A 60 22.35 -6.20 1.88
C THR A 60 22.37 -5.06 0.89
N VAL A 61 22.81 -3.87 1.31
CA VAL A 61 22.92 -2.69 0.46
C VAL A 61 24.33 -2.11 0.59
N GLU A 62 24.92 -1.69 -0.53
CA GLU A 62 26.15 -0.92 -0.50
C GLU A 62 25.88 0.48 0.06
N THR A 63 26.67 0.90 1.05
CA THR A 63 26.51 2.18 1.72
C THR A 63 27.85 2.90 1.83
N PRO A 64 27.90 4.23 1.68
CA PRO A 64 29.16 4.98 1.75
C PRO A 64 29.95 4.69 3.02
N GLU A 65 31.27 4.48 2.88
CA GLU A 65 32.16 4.30 4.02
C GLU A 65 32.13 5.50 4.96
N CYS A 66 32.02 5.23 6.26
CA CYS A 66 32.14 6.27 7.27
C CYS A 66 33.56 6.83 7.29
N LYS A 67 33.74 8.09 6.86
CA LYS A 67 35.04 8.78 6.96
C LYS A 67 35.42 8.93 8.43
N LYS A 68 36.70 8.71 8.76
CA LYS A 68 37.20 8.77 10.15
C LYS A 68 37.03 10.14 10.83
N GLU A 69 36.78 11.19 10.06
CA GLU A 69 36.62 12.57 10.53
C GLU A 69 35.16 12.95 10.81
N THR A 70 34.21 12.04 10.54
CA THR A 70 32.78 12.33 10.71
C THR A 70 32.38 12.21 12.18
N ILE A 71 31.87 13.30 12.78
CA ILE A 71 31.39 13.34 14.17
C ILE A 71 30.10 12.51 14.35
N VAL A 72 29.34 12.32 13.27
CA VAL A 72 28.06 11.59 13.25
C VAL A 72 28.17 10.42 12.28
N ILE A 73 27.93 9.22 12.78
CA ILE A 73 27.83 8.00 11.95
C ILE A 73 26.44 8.02 11.28
N PRO A 74 26.35 7.94 9.95
CA PRO A 74 25.06 7.97 9.27
C PRO A 74 24.24 6.72 9.57
N ASP A 75 22.96 6.88 9.87
CA ASP A 75 22.00 5.77 10.06
C ASP A 75 21.27 5.47 8.75
N TYR A 76 21.33 4.22 8.30
CA TYR A 76 20.69 3.72 7.07
C TYR A 76 19.51 2.77 7.38
N SER A 77 19.06 2.69 8.63
CA SER A 77 17.93 1.87 9.06
C SER A 77 16.65 2.11 8.25
N GLN A 78 16.41 3.35 7.79
CA GLN A 78 15.26 3.73 6.98
C GLN A 78 15.14 2.93 5.67
N ILE A 79 16.26 2.44 5.12
CA ILE A 79 16.27 1.62 3.90
C ILE A 79 15.37 0.37 4.10
N GLY A 80 15.37 -0.23 5.30
CA GLY A 80 14.55 -1.40 5.60
C GLY A 80 13.04 -1.14 5.46
N GLU A 81 12.57 0.02 5.90
CA GLU A 81 11.17 0.41 5.73
C GLU A 81 10.82 0.73 4.27
N ASN A 82 11.74 1.35 3.51
CA ASN A 82 11.53 1.58 2.09
C ASN A 82 11.37 0.25 1.33
N PHE A 83 12.19 -0.76 1.63
CA PHE A 83 12.00 -2.10 1.07
C PHE A 83 10.65 -2.70 1.48
N CYS A 84 10.25 -2.62 2.75
CA CYS A 84 8.96 -3.13 3.18
C CYS A 84 7.81 -2.48 2.39
N ILE A 85 7.82 -1.16 2.20
CA ILE A 85 6.81 -0.45 1.44
C ILE A 85 6.80 -0.91 -0.02
N ALA A 86 7.94 -0.88 -0.70
CA ALA A 86 8.04 -1.19 -2.12
C ALA A 86 7.62 -2.64 -2.41
N LEU A 87 8.13 -3.60 -1.61
CA LEU A 87 7.77 -5.01 -1.74
C LEU A 87 6.30 -5.27 -1.43
N SER A 88 5.74 -4.56 -0.44
CA SER A 88 4.33 -4.70 -0.10
C SER A 88 3.43 -4.16 -1.20
N VAL A 89 3.78 -3.06 -1.85
CA VAL A 89 3.03 -2.56 -3.01
C VAL A 89 3.16 -3.52 -4.18
N LEU A 90 4.38 -3.96 -4.51
CA LEU A 90 4.66 -4.87 -5.61
C LEU A 90 3.89 -6.18 -5.49
N TYR A 91 4.13 -6.94 -4.41
CA TYR A 91 3.52 -8.26 -4.22
C TYR A 91 2.14 -8.21 -3.57
N GLY A 92 1.76 -7.08 -2.99
CA GLY A 92 0.52 -6.94 -2.20
C GLY A 92 0.53 -7.79 -0.94
N LYS A 93 1.71 -7.96 -0.34
CA LYS A 93 1.95 -8.78 0.85
C LYS A 93 2.37 -7.93 2.02
N ARG A 94 2.14 -8.42 3.23
CA ARG A 94 2.64 -7.81 4.45
C ARG A 94 4.15 -8.03 4.56
N PHE A 95 4.91 -6.97 4.83
CA PHE A 95 6.31 -7.06 5.22
C PHE A 95 6.57 -6.28 6.51
N ASP A 96 7.39 -6.83 7.40
CA ASP A 96 7.76 -6.24 8.68
C ASP A 96 9.28 -6.08 8.77
N PHE A 97 9.74 -4.92 9.24
CA PHE A 97 11.16 -4.64 9.44
C PHE A 97 11.58 -4.98 10.87
N HIS A 98 12.69 -5.71 11.03
CA HIS A 98 13.21 -6.16 12.32
C HIS A 98 14.49 -5.44 12.75
N GLY A 99 14.97 -4.47 11.97
CA GLY A 99 16.18 -3.72 12.29
C GLY A 99 17.43 -4.16 11.53
N LEU A 100 18.56 -3.63 11.98
CA LEU A 100 19.88 -3.87 11.40
C LEU A 100 20.44 -5.23 11.84
N ILE A 101 21.15 -5.88 10.93
CA ILE A 101 22.06 -7.00 11.21
C ILE A 101 23.50 -6.50 11.26
N GLN A 102 23.87 -5.59 10.36
CA GLN A 102 25.21 -5.02 10.28
C GLN A 102 25.14 -3.61 9.70
N GLN A 103 25.95 -2.69 10.22
CA GLN A 103 26.16 -1.36 9.64
C GLN A 103 27.56 -0.86 9.96
N HIS A 104 28.26 -0.27 9.01
CA HIS A 104 29.61 0.30 9.23
C HIS A 104 30.63 -0.70 9.81
N GLY A 105 30.44 -2.01 9.57
CA GLY A 105 31.25 -3.08 10.15
C GLY A 105 30.89 -3.48 11.59
N TRP A 106 29.87 -2.86 12.18
CA TRP A 106 29.32 -3.17 13.50
C TRP A 106 28.14 -4.14 13.35
N PRO A 107 28.12 -5.27 14.09
CA PRO A 107 26.97 -6.15 14.13
C PRO A 107 25.88 -5.58 15.05
N TYR A 108 24.62 -5.84 14.69
CA TYR A 108 23.42 -5.47 15.42
C TYR A 108 22.56 -6.70 15.66
N ILE A 109 21.71 -6.65 16.70
CA ILE A 109 20.75 -7.71 17.01
C ILE A 109 19.37 -7.23 16.55
N PRO A 110 18.77 -7.84 15.51
CA PRO A 110 17.43 -7.48 15.07
C PRO A 110 16.38 -7.90 16.10
N LEU A 111 15.30 -7.15 16.18
CA LEU A 111 14.17 -7.39 17.06
C LEU A 111 13.23 -8.45 16.45
N ILE A 112 13.32 -9.68 16.94
CA ILE A 112 12.52 -10.82 16.43
C ILE A 112 11.25 -11.04 17.26
N GLU A 113 10.95 -10.22 18.27
CA GLU A 113 9.80 -10.41 19.18
C GLU A 113 8.45 -10.55 18.47
N SER A 114 8.33 -9.95 17.28
CA SER A 114 7.18 -10.09 16.39
C SER A 114 6.95 -11.52 15.87
N SER A 115 7.89 -12.45 16.00
CA SER A 115 7.81 -13.85 15.51
C SER A 115 6.64 -14.66 16.08
N HIS A 116 5.97 -14.15 17.11
CA HIS A 116 4.82 -14.80 17.76
C HIS A 116 3.46 -14.24 17.31
N GLN A 117 3.44 -13.25 16.41
CA GLN A 117 2.20 -12.68 15.91
C GLN A 117 1.49 -13.70 15.00
N ILE A 118 0.31 -14.13 15.43
CA ILE A 118 -0.57 -15.02 14.68
C ILE A 118 -1.25 -14.18 13.59
N CYS A 119 -1.00 -14.50 12.33
CA CYS A 119 -1.60 -13.81 11.19
C CYS A 119 -2.75 -14.64 10.61
N ASN A 120 -3.85 -14.01 10.22
CA ASN A 120 -4.92 -14.66 9.49
C ASN A 120 -4.49 -14.92 8.04
N THR A 121 -4.11 -16.16 7.73
CA THR A 121 -3.64 -16.60 6.40
C THR A 121 -4.71 -16.57 5.31
N ASN A 122 -5.99 -16.42 5.68
CA ASN A 122 -7.09 -16.25 4.71
C ASN A 122 -7.07 -14.86 4.05
N LEU A 123 -6.39 -13.88 4.67
CA LEU A 123 -6.26 -12.53 4.11
C LEU A 123 -5.26 -12.54 2.97
N SER A 124 -5.63 -11.96 1.83
CA SER A 124 -4.83 -11.97 0.59
C SER A 124 -3.41 -11.41 0.76
N PHE A 125 -3.18 -10.49 1.69
CA PHE A 125 -1.86 -9.93 2.00
C PHE A 125 -1.03 -10.76 2.99
N ASN A 126 -1.63 -11.73 3.68
CA ASN A 126 -0.95 -12.66 4.59
C ASN A 126 -0.77 -14.06 3.97
N SER A 127 -1.47 -14.35 2.87
CA SER A 127 -1.48 -15.68 2.24
C SER A 127 -0.23 -15.94 1.40
N THR A 128 -0.04 -17.19 0.97
CA THR A 128 1.00 -17.58 0.00
C THR A 128 0.56 -17.46 -1.46
N ALA A 129 -0.70 -17.10 -1.72
CA ALA A 129 -1.24 -16.96 -3.07
C ALA A 129 -0.82 -15.64 -3.72
N GLU A 130 -0.65 -15.59 -5.02
CA GLU A 130 -0.47 -14.32 -5.73
C GLU A 130 -1.73 -13.45 -5.64
N ARG A 131 -1.56 -12.14 -5.83
CA ARG A 131 -2.69 -11.19 -5.82
C ARG A 131 -3.36 -11.14 -7.19
N VAL A 132 -4.68 -10.99 -7.21
CA VAL A 132 -5.46 -11.10 -8.47
C VAL A 132 -5.16 -9.97 -9.46
N ASP A 133 -4.89 -8.76 -8.98
CA ASP A 133 -4.69 -7.56 -9.81
C ASP A 133 -3.36 -7.51 -10.54
N TYR A 134 -2.33 -8.03 -9.91
CA TYR A 134 -0.99 -8.16 -10.45
C TYR A 134 -0.47 -9.51 -9.97
N LYS A 135 -0.61 -10.52 -10.83
CA LYS A 135 -0.22 -11.92 -10.57
C LYS A 135 1.29 -12.08 -10.67
N ILE A 136 1.99 -11.36 -9.82
CA ILE A 136 3.44 -11.40 -9.73
C ILE A 136 3.78 -12.58 -8.83
N GLU A 137 4.50 -13.54 -9.39
CA GLU A 137 4.99 -14.69 -8.66
C GLU A 137 5.76 -14.23 -7.42
N LEU A 138 5.57 -14.91 -6.29
CA LEU A 138 6.30 -14.65 -5.03
C LEU A 138 7.76 -15.12 -5.12
N ASN A 139 8.48 -14.61 -6.11
CA ASN A 139 9.88 -14.84 -6.40
C ASN A 139 10.62 -13.50 -6.27
N LEU A 140 11.66 -13.45 -5.44
CA LEU A 140 12.44 -12.23 -5.18
C LEU A 140 13.08 -11.64 -6.45
N GLU A 141 13.29 -12.43 -7.51
CA GLU A 141 13.77 -11.92 -8.80
C GLU A 141 12.84 -10.84 -9.41
N ASN A 142 11.55 -10.86 -9.09
CA ASN A 142 10.59 -9.87 -9.58
C ASN A 142 10.77 -8.47 -8.96
N VAL A 143 11.67 -8.31 -7.97
CA VAL A 143 12.03 -7.00 -7.42
C VAL A 143 12.64 -6.06 -8.47
N ARG A 144 13.22 -6.60 -9.55
CA ARG A 144 13.65 -5.82 -10.72
C ARG A 144 12.57 -4.87 -11.25
N LEU A 145 11.29 -5.23 -11.12
CA LEU A 145 10.16 -4.42 -11.60
C LEU A 145 9.98 -3.10 -10.83
N ILE A 146 10.60 -2.96 -9.66
CA ILE A 146 10.51 -1.76 -8.80
C ILE A 146 11.89 -1.25 -8.37
N GLU A 147 12.96 -1.70 -9.00
CA GLU A 147 14.32 -1.30 -8.65
C GLU A 147 14.49 0.24 -8.70
N ASN A 148 13.91 0.86 -9.72
CA ASN A 148 13.94 2.32 -9.91
C ASN A 148 13.28 3.06 -8.75
N VAL A 149 12.28 2.46 -8.09
CA VAL A 149 11.63 3.05 -6.90
C VAL A 149 12.62 3.12 -5.74
N LEU A 150 13.45 2.09 -5.56
CA LEU A 150 14.30 1.92 -4.38
C LEU A 150 15.54 2.81 -4.40
N PHE A 151 16.18 3.00 -5.57
CA PHE A 151 17.51 3.61 -5.63
C PHE A 151 17.74 4.63 -6.74
N GLN A 152 16.84 4.77 -7.72
CA GLN A 152 17.02 5.79 -8.74
C GLN A 152 16.40 7.09 -8.27
N HIS A 153 17.17 8.17 -8.23
CA HIS A 153 16.66 9.51 -7.96
C HIS A 153 16.87 10.36 -9.20
N ASP A 154 15.88 10.34 -10.10
CA ASP A 154 15.82 11.31 -11.18
C ASP A 154 15.21 12.61 -10.64
N SER A 155 15.83 13.73 -10.99
CA SER A 155 15.31 15.08 -10.71
C SER A 155 13.87 15.27 -11.20
N GLU A 156 13.46 14.60 -12.29
CA GLU A 156 12.09 14.70 -12.81
C GLU A 156 11.06 13.92 -12.00
N THR A 157 11.47 12.85 -11.30
CA THR A 157 10.55 11.93 -10.58
C THR A 157 10.64 12.02 -9.06
N THR A 158 11.56 12.84 -8.53
CA THR A 158 11.84 12.96 -7.09
C THR A 158 10.60 13.30 -6.25
N ASP A 159 9.75 14.22 -6.73
CA ASP A 159 8.51 14.58 -6.03
C ASP A 159 7.52 13.41 -6.00
N ALA A 160 7.36 12.72 -7.13
CA ALA A 160 6.50 11.55 -7.22
C ALA A 160 6.97 10.41 -6.30
N GLN A 161 8.28 10.15 -6.27
CA GLN A 161 8.86 9.17 -5.36
C GLN A 161 8.63 9.54 -3.89
N SER A 162 8.81 10.80 -3.53
CA SER A 162 8.56 11.29 -2.18
C SER A 162 7.09 11.13 -1.78
N THR A 163 6.16 11.46 -2.68
CA THR A 163 4.73 11.21 -2.50
C THR A 163 4.44 9.72 -2.34
N PHE A 164 5.02 8.87 -3.19
CA PHE A 164 4.86 7.42 -3.11
C PHE A 164 5.32 6.88 -1.76
N TRP A 165 6.51 7.26 -1.29
CA TRP A 165 7.02 6.81 -0.01
C TRP A 165 6.14 7.25 1.16
N TYR A 166 5.63 8.48 1.11
CA TYR A 166 4.75 8.98 2.16
C TYR A 166 3.39 8.26 2.17
N ALA A 167 2.77 8.04 0.99
CA ALA A 167 1.54 7.26 0.87
C ALA A 167 1.75 5.79 1.26
N GLY A 168 2.87 5.21 0.82
CA GLY A 168 3.27 3.83 1.06
C GLY A 168 3.47 3.51 2.54
N ARG A 169 3.94 4.48 3.35
CA ARG A 169 4.00 4.36 4.83
C ARG A 169 2.63 4.11 5.45
N PHE A 170 1.59 4.80 4.98
CA PHE A 170 0.23 4.58 5.48
C PHE A 170 -0.36 3.27 4.95
N TYR A 171 -0.03 2.88 3.72
CA TYR A 171 -0.44 1.59 3.16
C TYR A 171 0.14 0.41 3.95
N ILE A 172 1.46 0.39 4.18
CA ILE A 172 2.09 -0.69 4.95
C ILE A 172 1.59 -0.71 6.39
N GLN A 173 1.42 0.47 7.01
CA GLN A 173 0.86 0.57 8.35
C GLN A 173 -0.53 -0.06 8.41
N ALA A 174 -1.39 0.21 7.43
CA ALA A 174 -2.73 -0.35 7.38
C ALA A 174 -2.70 -1.88 7.43
N ILE A 175 -1.88 -2.50 6.58
CA ILE A 175 -1.77 -3.96 6.50
C ILE A 175 -1.20 -4.55 7.78
N ARG A 176 -0.22 -3.89 8.41
CA ARG A 176 0.40 -4.39 9.66
C ARG A 176 -0.55 -4.38 10.85
N VAL A 177 -1.48 -3.42 10.91
CA VAL A 177 -2.30 -3.19 12.12
C VAL A 177 -3.74 -3.64 11.98
N VAL A 178 -4.22 -4.02 10.78
CA VAL A 178 -5.65 -4.29 10.54
C VAL A 178 -6.26 -5.39 11.41
N GLU A 179 -5.48 -6.42 11.76
CA GLU A 179 -5.97 -7.52 12.61
C GLU A 179 -6.18 -7.07 14.07
N GLU A 180 -5.46 -6.04 14.51
CA GLU A 180 -5.48 -5.50 15.88
C GLU A 180 -6.33 -4.23 16.01
N SER A 181 -6.30 -3.38 14.99
CA SER A 181 -6.91 -2.04 14.95
C SER A 181 -7.44 -1.74 13.55
N PRO A 182 -8.50 -2.42 13.11
CA PRO A 182 -9.03 -2.34 11.75
C PRO A 182 -9.52 -0.94 11.36
N GLU A 183 -10.05 -0.16 12.30
CA GLU A 183 -10.49 1.21 12.05
C GLU A 183 -9.30 2.11 11.72
N VAL A 184 -8.21 2.01 12.49
CA VAL A 184 -6.97 2.76 12.23
C VAL A 184 -6.37 2.35 10.89
N ALA A 185 -6.39 1.06 10.57
CA ALA A 185 -5.93 0.55 9.30
C ALA A 185 -6.76 1.11 8.14
N PHE A 186 -8.08 1.12 8.26
CA PHE A 186 -8.98 1.66 7.24
C PHE A 186 -8.73 3.17 6.99
N LEU A 187 -8.53 3.95 8.05
CA LEU A 187 -8.16 5.37 7.93
C LEU A 187 -6.80 5.58 7.26
N SER A 188 -5.85 4.68 7.54
CA SER A 188 -4.52 4.73 6.95
C SER A 188 -4.59 4.52 5.44
N LEU A 189 -5.42 3.58 4.95
CA LEU A 189 -5.67 3.42 3.52
C LEU A 189 -6.27 4.67 2.85
N ILE A 190 -7.25 5.32 3.50
CA ILE A 190 -7.81 6.57 2.97
C ILE A 190 -6.73 7.66 2.92
N THR A 191 -5.93 7.78 3.97
CA THR A 191 -4.81 8.75 4.03
C THR A 191 -3.79 8.49 2.92
N ALA A 192 -3.44 7.23 2.64
CA ALA A 192 -2.58 6.88 1.51
C ALA A 192 -3.16 7.36 0.17
N GLY A 193 -4.46 7.15 -0.04
CA GLY A 193 -5.16 7.64 -1.24
C GLY A 193 -5.26 9.16 -1.32
N GLU A 194 -5.41 9.87 -0.19
CA GLU A 194 -5.39 11.33 -0.15
C GLU A 194 -4.02 11.89 -0.53
N ILE A 195 -2.94 11.27 -0.06
CA ILE A 195 -1.57 11.70 -0.38
C ILE A 195 -1.31 11.61 -1.88
N ILE A 196 -1.63 10.47 -2.52
CA ILE A 196 -1.46 10.37 -3.99
C ILE A 196 -2.40 11.30 -4.75
N ALA A 197 -3.62 11.55 -4.24
CA ALA A 197 -4.54 12.49 -4.87
C ALA A 197 -4.03 13.93 -4.80
N SER A 198 -3.31 14.30 -3.74
CA SER A 198 -2.75 15.65 -3.57
C SER A 198 -1.61 15.98 -4.53
N TYR A 199 -1.01 14.97 -5.17
CA TYR A 199 0.03 15.17 -6.18
C TYR A 199 -0.54 15.71 -7.51
N PHE A 200 -1.79 15.37 -7.84
CA PHE A 200 -2.40 15.79 -9.08
C PHE A 200 -3.24 17.05 -8.90
N GLU A 201 -3.09 18.00 -9.82
CA GLU A 201 -3.97 19.15 -9.91
C GLU A 201 -5.15 18.84 -10.84
N TYR A 202 -6.36 18.84 -10.29
CA TYR A 202 -7.59 18.64 -11.06
C TYR A 202 -8.30 19.98 -11.30
N PRO A 203 -8.71 20.29 -12.55
CA PRO A 203 -9.60 21.40 -12.82
C PRO A 203 -10.88 21.29 -12.00
N VAL A 204 -11.40 22.43 -11.52
CA VAL A 204 -12.64 22.49 -10.72
C VAL A 204 -13.80 21.84 -11.46
N GLU A 205 -13.83 22.02 -12.78
CA GLU A 205 -14.81 21.44 -13.67
C GLU A 205 -14.78 19.91 -13.64
N ASP A 206 -13.65 19.27 -13.40
CA ASP A 206 -13.55 17.81 -13.41
C ASP A 206 -13.97 17.17 -12.08
N LEU A 207 -14.03 17.97 -11.01
CA LEU A 207 -14.38 17.53 -9.66
C LEU A 207 -15.88 17.64 -9.37
N LEU A 208 -16.62 18.39 -10.18
CA LEU A 208 -18.04 18.64 -9.96
C LEU A 208 -18.93 17.63 -10.71
N ASP A 209 -20.03 17.22 -10.09
CA ASP A 209 -21.08 16.48 -10.79
C ASP A 209 -21.90 17.39 -11.72
N GLN A 210 -22.67 16.80 -12.64
CA GLN A 210 -23.44 17.58 -13.63
C GLN A 210 -24.45 18.54 -12.97
N SER A 211 -25.04 18.15 -11.84
CA SER A 211 -25.95 19.01 -11.08
C SER A 211 -25.24 20.23 -10.49
N ALA A 212 -24.07 20.04 -9.88
CA ALA A 212 -23.27 21.11 -9.30
C ALA A 212 -22.71 22.03 -10.40
N LYS A 213 -22.29 21.48 -11.54
CA LYS A 213 -21.92 22.27 -12.72
C LYS A 213 -23.06 23.16 -13.17
N LYS A 214 -24.26 22.61 -13.31
CA LYS A 214 -25.45 23.37 -13.71
C LYS A 214 -25.77 24.48 -12.71
N LEU A 215 -25.74 24.19 -11.42
CA LEU A 215 -25.94 25.20 -10.37
C LEU A 215 -24.89 26.32 -10.40
N LEU A 216 -23.63 26.01 -10.70
CA LEU A 216 -22.57 27.02 -10.84
C LEU A 216 -22.73 27.86 -12.11
N ILE A 217 -23.21 27.27 -13.20
CA ILE A 217 -23.57 28.00 -14.44
C ILE A 217 -24.72 28.96 -14.13
N ASP A 218 -25.80 28.46 -13.53
CA ASP A 218 -26.96 29.26 -13.13
C ASP A 218 -26.54 30.40 -12.18
N LEU A 219 -25.58 30.16 -11.26
CA LEU A 219 -25.01 31.18 -10.38
C LEU A 219 -24.21 32.25 -11.13
N ASN A 220 -23.46 31.89 -12.17
CA ASN A 220 -22.71 32.86 -12.97
C ASN A 220 -23.62 33.76 -13.81
N GLU A 221 -24.81 33.28 -14.17
CA GLU A 221 -25.82 34.04 -14.91
C GLU A 221 -26.54 35.10 -14.04
N LEU A 222 -26.46 35.01 -12.71
CA LEU A 222 -27.06 35.96 -11.74
C LEU A 222 -26.26 37.28 -11.57
N GLY A 223 -25.50 37.70 -12.58
CA GLY A 223 -24.78 38.98 -12.60
C GLY A 223 -23.52 39.04 -11.73
N GLU A 224 -23.09 40.23 -11.30
CA GLU A 224 -21.86 40.39 -10.48
C GLU A 224 -21.92 39.69 -9.12
N LEU A 225 -23.09 39.69 -8.49
CA LEU A 225 -23.29 39.08 -7.18
C LEU A 225 -23.22 37.55 -7.28
N GLY A 226 -23.81 36.99 -8.34
CA GLY A 226 -23.68 35.59 -8.72
C GLY A 226 -22.25 35.14 -8.97
N ARG A 227 -21.46 35.92 -9.73
CA ARG A 227 -20.03 35.65 -9.96
C ARG A 227 -19.17 35.70 -8.69
N LYS A 228 -19.49 36.58 -7.74
CA LYS A 228 -18.83 36.60 -6.40
C LYS A 228 -19.17 35.35 -5.59
N LEU A 229 -20.44 34.93 -5.58
CA LEU A 229 -20.89 33.70 -4.93
C LEU A 229 -20.26 32.45 -5.57
N HIS A 230 -20.18 32.40 -6.89
CA HIS A 230 -19.50 31.32 -7.62
C HIS A 230 -18.06 31.15 -7.12
N LYS A 231 -17.28 32.24 -7.03
CA LYS A 231 -15.91 32.21 -6.50
C LYS A 231 -15.81 31.74 -5.04
N GLN A 232 -16.86 31.92 -4.24
CA GLN A 232 -16.89 31.47 -2.83
C GLN A 232 -17.37 30.03 -2.65
N VAL A 233 -18.26 29.55 -3.53
CA VAL A 233 -18.92 28.25 -3.41
C VAL A 233 -18.16 27.16 -4.17
N ALA A 234 -17.60 27.47 -5.35
CA ALA A 234 -16.90 26.48 -6.16
C ALA A 234 -15.75 25.77 -5.42
N PRO A 235 -14.86 26.46 -4.67
CA PRO A 235 -13.79 25.80 -3.91
C PRO A 235 -14.30 24.87 -2.80
N LYS A 236 -15.49 25.14 -2.24
CA LYS A 236 -16.10 24.31 -1.19
C LYS A 236 -16.73 23.04 -1.76
N LEU A 237 -17.14 23.07 -3.02
CA LEU A 237 -17.69 21.92 -3.74
C LEU A 237 -16.59 20.99 -4.28
N THR A 238 -15.40 21.52 -4.54
CA THR A 238 -14.22 20.76 -4.99
C THR A 238 -13.29 20.34 -3.86
N GLY A 239 -13.86 19.98 -2.72
CA GLY A 239 -13.09 19.61 -1.54
C GLY A 239 -12.22 18.37 -1.75
N ILE A 240 -11.34 18.10 -0.79
CA ILE A 240 -10.38 16.96 -0.77
C ILE A 240 -11.04 15.62 -1.15
N SER A 241 -12.30 15.41 -0.73
CA SER A 241 -13.08 14.20 -1.06
C SER A 241 -13.30 13.99 -2.56
N GLU A 242 -13.59 15.04 -3.33
CA GLU A 242 -13.81 14.89 -4.78
C GLU A 242 -12.49 14.66 -5.52
N ALA A 243 -11.41 15.34 -5.13
CA ALA A 243 -10.08 15.11 -5.68
C ALA A 243 -9.58 13.68 -5.38
N PHE A 244 -9.80 13.20 -4.14
CA PHE A 244 -9.58 11.81 -3.75
C PHE A 244 -10.36 10.85 -4.65
N CYS A 245 -11.68 11.03 -4.78
CA CYS A 245 -12.51 10.15 -5.59
C CYS A 245 -12.07 10.17 -7.06
N LYS A 246 -11.81 11.35 -7.62
CA LYS A 246 -11.38 11.53 -9.00
C LYS A 246 -10.04 10.83 -9.27
N CYS A 247 -9.04 11.06 -8.42
CA CYS A 247 -7.73 10.43 -8.54
C CYS A 247 -7.81 8.90 -8.51
N ILE A 248 -8.55 8.34 -7.56
CA ILE A 248 -8.71 6.89 -7.46
C ILE A 248 -9.45 6.35 -8.69
N LEU A 249 -10.56 6.98 -9.11
CA LEU A 249 -11.29 6.56 -10.30
C LEU A 249 -10.43 6.60 -11.57
N ASP A 250 -9.55 7.59 -11.72
CA ASP A 250 -8.65 7.67 -12.86
C ASP A 250 -7.57 6.58 -12.85
N CYS A 251 -7.30 5.95 -11.70
CA CYS A 251 -6.38 4.83 -11.59
C CYS A 251 -7.07 3.47 -11.86
N LEU A 252 -8.36 3.34 -11.57
CA LEU A 252 -9.09 2.08 -11.74
C LEU A 252 -9.53 1.91 -13.20
N ASP A 253 -9.08 0.85 -13.84
CA ASP A 253 -9.42 0.51 -15.24
C ASP A 253 -10.30 -0.75 -15.32
N LYS A 254 -10.68 -1.13 -16.54
CA LYS A 254 -11.48 -2.34 -16.77
C LYS A 254 -10.81 -3.61 -16.25
N ASP A 255 -9.48 -3.67 -16.31
CA ASP A 255 -8.72 -4.83 -15.85
C ASP A 255 -8.84 -5.00 -14.32
N PHE A 256 -8.89 -3.90 -13.56
CA PHE A 256 -9.22 -3.93 -12.13
C PHE A 256 -10.60 -4.57 -11.89
N PHE A 257 -11.67 -4.08 -12.54
CA PHE A 257 -13.03 -4.59 -12.29
C PHE A 257 -13.28 -6.00 -12.84
N SER A 258 -12.50 -6.44 -13.82
CA SER A 258 -12.60 -7.81 -14.37
C SER A 258 -12.07 -8.90 -13.42
N ARG A 259 -11.35 -8.50 -12.38
CA ARG A 259 -10.69 -9.38 -11.40
C ARG A 259 -11.23 -9.09 -10.02
N SER A 260 -11.13 -10.07 -9.11
CA SER A 260 -11.58 -9.89 -7.73
C SER A 260 -10.96 -10.93 -6.80
N GLU A 261 -10.66 -10.49 -5.57
CA GLU A 261 -10.23 -11.36 -4.47
C GLU A 261 -11.43 -12.04 -3.80
N ALA A 262 -12.64 -11.50 -3.98
CA ALA A 262 -13.85 -12.05 -3.37
C ALA A 262 -14.29 -13.36 -4.05
N VAL A 263 -14.64 -14.33 -3.21
CA VAL A 263 -15.09 -15.66 -3.68
C VAL A 263 -16.45 -15.57 -4.38
N ASN A 264 -17.36 -14.75 -3.86
CA ASN A 264 -18.72 -14.63 -4.40
C ASN A 264 -18.91 -13.37 -5.25
N ASP A 265 -19.65 -13.49 -6.36
CA ASP A 265 -19.89 -12.39 -7.30
C ASP A 265 -20.55 -11.15 -6.68
N PHE A 266 -21.46 -11.36 -5.71
CA PHE A 266 -22.17 -10.26 -5.04
C PHE A 266 -21.33 -9.51 -3.99
N GLU A 267 -20.10 -9.97 -3.74
CA GLU A 267 -19.14 -9.39 -2.78
C GLU A 267 -17.99 -8.66 -3.49
N LYS A 268 -18.06 -8.55 -4.82
CA LYS A 268 -17.06 -7.89 -5.68
C LYS A 268 -17.30 -6.39 -5.80
N LEU A 269 -16.23 -5.63 -5.99
CA LEU A 269 -16.33 -4.24 -6.45
C LEU A 269 -16.79 -4.18 -7.91
N THR A 270 -17.63 -3.20 -8.24
CA THR A 270 -18.11 -2.99 -9.61
C THR A 270 -17.91 -1.56 -10.06
N GLU A 271 -17.77 -1.36 -11.37
CA GLU A 271 -17.64 -0.02 -11.96
C GLU A 271 -18.88 0.85 -11.71
N LEU A 272 -20.05 0.23 -11.54
CA LEU A 272 -21.33 0.93 -11.36
C LEU A 272 -21.43 1.66 -10.02
N ASP A 273 -20.87 1.08 -8.94
CA ASP A 273 -21.04 1.58 -7.58
C ASP A 273 -19.76 2.16 -6.95
N ILE A 274 -18.59 1.95 -7.56
CA ILE A 274 -17.29 2.37 -7.03
C ILE A 274 -17.23 3.84 -6.58
N LYS A 275 -17.76 4.78 -7.38
CA LYS A 275 -17.76 6.21 -7.02
C LYS A 275 -18.55 6.47 -5.74
N GLN A 276 -19.71 5.82 -5.59
CA GLN A 276 -20.52 5.94 -4.38
C GLN A 276 -19.82 5.32 -3.17
N ARG A 277 -19.12 4.20 -3.38
CA ARG A 277 -18.37 3.50 -2.34
C ARG A 277 -17.19 4.30 -1.82
N LEU A 278 -16.42 4.93 -2.70
CA LEU A 278 -15.32 5.83 -2.33
C LEU A 278 -15.81 7.03 -1.51
N LYS A 279 -16.91 7.66 -1.93
CA LYS A 279 -17.54 8.74 -1.15
C LYS A 279 -18.00 8.26 0.23
N ALA A 280 -18.53 7.04 0.33
CA ALA A 280 -18.95 6.47 1.61
C ALA A 280 -17.74 6.20 2.53
N ALA A 281 -16.64 5.63 2.02
CA ALA A 281 -15.40 5.43 2.76
C ALA A 281 -14.85 6.74 3.32
N TYR A 282 -14.77 7.78 2.47
CA TYR A 282 -14.30 9.11 2.88
C TYR A 282 -15.20 9.72 3.97
N ASN A 283 -16.53 9.61 3.82
CA ASN A 283 -17.48 10.07 4.83
C ASN A 283 -17.32 9.33 6.17
N LEU A 284 -16.98 8.04 6.15
CA LEU A 284 -16.68 7.28 7.36
C LEU A 284 -15.44 7.81 8.08
N ARG A 285 -14.36 8.12 7.34
CA ARG A 285 -13.18 8.79 7.90
C ARG A 285 -13.56 10.08 8.60
N SER A 286 -14.32 10.95 7.93
CA SER A 286 -14.75 12.22 8.50
C SER A 286 -15.56 12.02 9.80
N LYS A 287 -16.48 11.06 9.83
CA LYS A 287 -17.29 10.73 11.01
C LYS A 287 -16.44 10.15 12.16
N TYR A 288 -15.48 9.28 11.85
CA TYR A 288 -14.62 8.68 12.87
C TYR A 288 -13.67 9.72 13.49
N VAL A 289 -12.93 10.42 12.63
CA VAL A 289 -11.87 11.36 13.03
C VAL A 289 -12.44 12.60 13.71
N HIS A 290 -13.58 13.12 13.25
CA HIS A 290 -14.14 14.38 13.76
C HIS A 290 -15.29 14.21 14.75
N ALA A 291 -16.06 13.13 14.67
CA ALA A 291 -17.20 12.91 15.57
C ALA A 291 -16.95 11.82 16.63
N GLY A 292 -15.79 11.16 16.64
CA GLY A 292 -15.42 10.14 17.62
C GLY A 292 -16.32 8.90 17.61
N LYS A 293 -17.11 8.70 16.54
CA LYS A 293 -18.02 7.56 16.41
C LYS A 293 -17.26 6.36 15.87
N LEU A 294 -17.02 5.36 16.71
CA LEU A 294 -16.46 4.08 16.30
C LEU A 294 -17.47 3.37 15.38
N PRO A 295 -17.16 3.10 14.09
CA PRO A 295 -17.83 2.02 13.40
C PRO A 295 -17.55 0.80 14.27
N SER A 296 -18.58 0.08 14.68
CA SER A 296 -18.39 -1.17 15.43
C SER A 296 -17.46 -2.11 14.63
N SER A 297 -17.14 -3.30 15.18
CA SER A 297 -16.22 -4.32 14.60
C SER A 297 -16.47 -4.79 13.14
N TRP A 298 -17.35 -4.13 12.39
CA TRP A 298 -17.58 -4.22 10.95
C TRP A 298 -16.34 -3.96 10.08
N MET A 299 -15.32 -3.27 10.58
CA MET A 299 -14.05 -3.15 9.86
C MET A 299 -13.08 -4.31 10.15
N ALA A 300 -13.36 -5.13 11.16
CA ALA A 300 -12.47 -6.22 11.55
C ALA A 300 -12.39 -7.30 10.46
N VAL A 301 -11.18 -7.82 10.28
CA VAL A 301 -10.87 -8.79 9.22
C VAL A 301 -10.66 -10.21 9.76
N ASN A 302 -10.64 -10.38 11.09
CA ASN A 302 -10.27 -11.64 11.74
C ASN A 302 -11.28 -12.77 11.47
N TYR A 303 -12.51 -12.44 11.10
CA TYR A 303 -13.56 -13.39 10.74
C TYR A 303 -13.72 -13.57 9.22
N LEU A 304 -12.99 -12.80 8.41
CA LEU A 304 -13.09 -12.89 6.96
C LEU A 304 -12.34 -14.13 6.46
N ASN A 305 -13.05 -14.94 5.68
CA ASN A 305 -12.50 -16.11 5.00
C ASN A 305 -12.56 -15.98 3.47
N ASP A 306 -13.46 -15.13 2.95
CA ASP A 306 -13.79 -15.08 1.53
C ASP A 306 -13.35 -13.77 0.86
N ASN A 307 -12.47 -13.00 1.50
CA ASN A 307 -11.89 -11.74 0.99
C ASN A 307 -12.93 -10.77 0.37
N GLN A 308 -14.12 -10.70 0.98
CA GLN A 308 -15.24 -9.85 0.56
C GLN A 308 -14.76 -8.41 0.35
N GLU A 309 -14.97 -7.84 -0.83
CA GLU A 309 -14.53 -6.47 -1.15
C GLU A 309 -15.60 -5.43 -0.79
N VAL A 310 -16.86 -5.87 -0.73
CA VAL A 310 -18.01 -5.05 -0.33
C VAL A 310 -18.82 -5.74 0.76
N ILE A 311 -19.50 -4.94 1.58
CA ILE A 311 -20.39 -5.48 2.62
C ILE A 311 -21.70 -5.95 1.98
N HIS A 312 -22.00 -7.24 2.12
CA HIS A 312 -23.29 -7.80 1.79
C HIS A 312 -24.21 -7.84 3.03
N GLY A 313 -25.50 -7.56 2.85
CA GLY A 313 -26.47 -7.49 3.96
C GLY A 313 -26.52 -6.13 4.67
N ASP A 314 -27.17 -6.10 5.84
CA ASP A 314 -27.36 -4.88 6.64
C ASP A 314 -26.53 -4.94 7.93
N PRO A 315 -25.60 -3.98 8.13
CA PRO A 315 -24.86 -3.89 9.38
C PRO A 315 -25.81 -3.71 10.57
N VAL A 316 -25.69 -4.53 11.61
CA VAL A 316 -26.49 -4.39 12.83
C VAL A 316 -25.90 -3.26 13.69
N ILE A 317 -26.34 -2.03 13.43
CA ILE A 317 -25.85 -0.81 14.11
C ILE A 317 -27.05 0.05 14.47
N GLY A 318 -27.10 0.56 15.71
CA GLY A 318 -28.22 1.40 16.18
C GLY A 318 -28.35 2.75 15.46
N ASP A 319 -27.23 3.32 15.00
CA ASP A 319 -27.19 4.55 14.20
C ASP A 319 -27.43 4.21 12.71
N LYS A 320 -28.62 4.55 12.20
CA LYS A 320 -29.03 4.31 10.80
C LYS A 320 -28.15 5.04 9.78
N ASP A 321 -27.62 6.20 10.12
CA ASP A 321 -26.74 6.95 9.21
C ASP A 321 -25.36 6.31 9.13
N MET A 322 -24.87 5.79 10.26
CA MET A 322 -23.65 4.99 10.31
C MET A 322 -23.82 3.67 9.56
N GLN A 323 -24.92 2.95 9.80
CA GLN A 323 -25.29 1.71 9.10
C GLN A 323 -25.26 1.92 7.57
N LYS A 324 -25.92 2.97 7.08
CA LYS A 324 -25.95 3.29 5.65
C LYS A 324 -24.57 3.63 5.08
N SER A 325 -23.73 4.29 5.87
CA SER A 325 -22.37 4.67 5.46
C SER A 325 -21.46 3.44 5.37
N ILE A 326 -21.52 2.56 6.38
CA ILE A 326 -20.75 1.30 6.43
C ILE A 326 -21.18 0.38 5.30
N LYS A 327 -22.49 0.11 5.14
CA LYS A 327 -23.01 -0.75 4.07
C LYS A 327 -22.56 -0.32 2.67
N ARG A 328 -22.46 1.00 2.47
CA ARG A 328 -22.05 1.59 1.18
C ARG A 328 -20.54 1.70 1.03
N SER A 329 -19.76 1.54 2.08
CA SER A 329 -18.30 1.53 2.00
C SER A 329 -17.80 0.23 1.36
N PRO A 330 -16.62 0.22 0.71
CA PRO A 330 -15.87 -1.02 0.60
C PRO A 330 -15.52 -1.56 1.99
N THR A 331 -15.26 -2.86 2.07
CA THR A 331 -14.60 -3.46 3.24
C THR A 331 -13.14 -2.99 3.30
N PHE A 332 -12.42 -3.35 4.36
CA PHE A 332 -10.97 -3.16 4.38
C PHE A 332 -10.28 -3.82 3.17
N ILE A 333 -10.66 -5.06 2.82
CA ILE A 333 -10.07 -5.80 1.70
C ILE A 333 -10.32 -5.08 0.37
N GLY A 334 -11.56 -4.63 0.14
CA GLY A 334 -11.88 -3.87 -1.06
C GLY A 334 -11.10 -2.56 -1.15
N LEU A 335 -10.98 -1.83 -0.04
CA LEU A 335 -10.23 -0.57 -0.02
C LEU A 335 -8.71 -0.79 -0.16
N GLU A 336 -8.15 -1.81 0.48
CA GLU A 336 -6.72 -2.16 0.37
C GLU A 336 -6.39 -2.48 -1.08
N ARG A 337 -7.24 -3.28 -1.74
CA ARG A 337 -7.10 -3.63 -3.15
C ARG A 337 -7.11 -2.39 -4.04
N ILE A 338 -8.09 -1.49 -3.84
CA ILE A 338 -8.17 -0.19 -4.57
C ILE A 338 -6.90 0.64 -4.37
N VAL A 339 -6.45 0.81 -3.13
CA VAL A 339 -5.32 1.68 -2.80
C VAL A 339 -4.01 1.11 -3.33
N ARG A 340 -3.77 -0.19 -3.18
CA ARG A 340 -2.60 -0.85 -3.75
C ARG A 340 -2.56 -0.70 -5.26
N TYR A 341 -3.67 -0.97 -5.95
CA TYR A 341 -3.77 -0.79 -7.40
C TYR A 341 -3.44 0.64 -7.81
N SER A 342 -3.98 1.60 -7.06
CA SER A 342 -3.76 3.03 -7.30
C SER A 342 -2.30 3.45 -7.05
N LEU A 343 -1.61 2.88 -6.07
CA LEU A 343 -0.19 3.13 -5.82
C LEU A 343 0.69 2.64 -6.99
N ILE A 344 0.40 1.46 -7.54
CA ILE A 344 1.11 0.95 -8.73
C ILE A 344 0.83 1.84 -9.94
N LYS A 345 -0.45 2.17 -10.18
CA LYS A 345 -0.84 3.07 -11.28
C LYS A 345 -0.24 4.46 -11.15
N PHE A 346 -0.10 4.97 -9.93
CA PHE A 346 0.57 6.23 -9.64
C PHE A 346 2.03 6.19 -10.09
N LEU A 347 2.79 5.14 -9.74
CA LEU A 347 4.18 4.98 -10.15
C LEU A 347 4.32 4.92 -11.68
N ILE A 348 3.42 4.22 -12.37
CA ILE A 348 3.41 4.12 -13.84
C ILE A 348 3.09 5.49 -14.46
N LYS A 349 2.04 6.17 -14.00
CA LYS A 349 1.60 7.47 -14.54
C LYS A 349 2.67 8.57 -14.37
N THR A 350 3.41 8.51 -13.26
CA THR A 350 4.50 9.45 -12.97
C THR A 350 5.85 9.00 -13.53
N LYS A 351 5.87 7.89 -14.29
CA LYS A 351 7.07 7.32 -14.95
C LYS A 351 8.20 6.95 -13.99
N VAL A 352 7.88 6.72 -12.70
CA VAL A 352 8.85 6.20 -11.73
C VAL A 352 9.22 4.75 -12.07
N ILE A 353 8.25 3.98 -12.55
CA ILE A 353 8.47 2.64 -13.10
C ILE A 353 7.92 2.57 -14.52
N GLU A 354 8.48 1.66 -15.30
CA GLU A 354 7.99 1.38 -16.64
C GLU A 354 6.66 0.61 -16.60
N SER A 355 5.94 0.65 -17.71
CA SER A 355 4.70 -0.13 -17.88
C SER A 355 4.96 -1.65 -18.05
N GLU A 356 6.21 -2.11 -17.91
CA GLU A 356 6.59 -3.51 -17.91
C GLU A 356 5.80 -4.35 -16.91
N ILE A 357 5.44 -3.78 -15.75
CA ILE A 357 4.57 -4.44 -14.77
C ILE A 357 3.16 -4.69 -15.33
N GLU A 358 2.66 -3.83 -16.23
CA GLU A 358 1.39 -4.05 -16.95
C GLU A 358 1.54 -5.11 -18.04
N ILE A 359 2.70 -5.16 -18.70
CA ILE A 359 3.01 -6.18 -19.72
C ILE A 359 3.09 -7.55 -19.06
N TYR A 360 3.85 -7.69 -17.97
CA TYR A 360 3.96 -8.92 -17.18
C TYR A 360 2.58 -9.42 -16.74
N ASN A 361 1.71 -8.50 -16.28
CA ASN A 361 0.36 -8.82 -15.85
C ASN A 361 -0.54 -9.33 -17.00
N LYS A 362 -0.32 -8.84 -18.23
CA LYS A 362 -1.08 -9.26 -19.42
C LYS A 362 -0.54 -10.51 -20.08
N SER A 363 0.77 -10.77 -20.00
CA SER A 363 1.42 -11.92 -20.61
C SER A 363 1.28 -13.21 -19.80
N GLY A 364 1.02 -13.13 -18.50
CA GLY A 364 0.87 -14.30 -17.61
C GLY A 364 2.13 -15.19 -17.53
N GLN A 365 3.24 -14.74 -18.13
CA GLN A 365 4.56 -15.36 -18.13
C GLN A 365 5.61 -14.25 -18.19
N GLY A 366 6.71 -14.46 -17.46
CA GLY A 366 7.80 -13.51 -17.31
C GLY A 366 8.35 -13.00 -18.64
N ILE A 367 8.78 -11.74 -18.62
CA ILE A 367 9.43 -11.07 -19.75
C ILE A 367 10.57 -11.97 -20.26
N PRO A 368 10.65 -12.27 -21.57
CA PRO A 368 11.79 -12.99 -22.12
C PRO A 368 13.04 -12.16 -21.82
N GLN A 369 14.00 -12.76 -21.11
CA GLN A 369 15.31 -12.15 -20.94
C GLN A 369 15.91 -11.92 -22.34
N SER A 370 16.11 -10.67 -22.70
CA SER A 370 16.85 -10.26 -23.92
C SER A 370 18.35 -10.26 -23.66
#